data_AF-A0A7J7CCL1-F1
#
_entry.id   AF-A0A7J7CCL1-F1
#
_cell.length_a   1.000
_cell.length_b   1.000
_cell.length_c   1.000
_cell.angle_alpha   90.00
_cell.angle_beta   90.00
_cell.angle_gamma   90.00
#
_symmetry.space_group_name_H-M   'P 1'
#
loop_
_entity.id
_entity.type
_entity.pdbx_description
1 polymer ?
#
loop_
_entity_poly.entity_id
_entity_poly.type
_entity_poly.pdbx_seq_one_letter_code
_entity_poly.pdbx_strand_id
1 'polypeptide(L)'
;MARISRGRQKIEIKKMTNESNLHVTFSKRRLGIFKKASELCTLCDVDVAVLIFSPGKKVFSFGHKSVDSVIQRFVNGAPPISSGPTELIQAYRETTIRDLNTQLMEITMLDGVTVELAQS
;
A
#
# COMPACT_ATOMS: atom_id res chain seq x y z
N MET A 1 -9.22 -33.08 -35.07
CA MET A 1 -7.89 -32.92 -34.43
C MET A 1 -7.98 -33.38 -32.98
N ALA A 2 -7.08 -34.26 -32.53
CA ALA A 2 -7.03 -34.71 -31.14
C ALA A 2 -6.43 -33.62 -30.23
N ARG A 3 -6.94 -33.48 -29.00
CA ARG A 3 -6.41 -32.50 -28.03
C ARG A 3 -5.04 -32.97 -27.53
N ILE A 4 -4.05 -32.08 -27.60
CA ILE A 4 -2.66 -32.33 -27.19
C ILE A 4 -2.52 -32.39 -25.65
N SER A 5 -3.43 -31.76 -24.89
CA SER A 5 -3.39 -31.79 -23.42
C SER A 5 -4.76 -32.01 -22.80
N ARG A 6 -4.75 -32.53 -21.56
CA ARG A 6 -5.94 -32.69 -20.71
C ARG A 6 -6.55 -31.34 -20.29
N GLY A 7 -5.92 -30.20 -20.59
CA GLY A 7 -6.42 -28.87 -20.20
C GLY A 7 -6.40 -28.63 -18.68
N ARG A 8 -7.15 -27.62 -18.22
CA ARG A 8 -7.26 -27.30 -16.78
C ARG A 8 -8.04 -28.40 -16.06
N GLN A 9 -7.41 -29.01 -15.08
CA GLN A 9 -8.01 -30.04 -14.24
C GLN A 9 -8.40 -29.46 -12.87
N LYS A 10 -9.50 -29.96 -12.30
CA LYS A 10 -9.89 -29.64 -10.92
C LYS A 10 -8.88 -30.30 -9.97
N ILE A 11 -8.48 -29.56 -8.94
CA ILE A 11 -7.61 -30.07 -7.87
C ILE A 11 -8.23 -29.68 -6.53
N GLU A 12 -7.90 -30.44 -5.49
CA GLU A 12 -8.33 -30.14 -4.12
C GLU A 12 -7.61 -28.90 -3.57
N ILE A 13 -8.30 -28.12 -2.73
CA ILE A 13 -7.72 -26.97 -2.02
C ILE A 13 -7.04 -27.48 -0.74
N LYS A 14 -5.91 -28.17 -0.93
CA LYS A 14 -5.02 -28.63 0.14
C LYS A 14 -3.56 -28.47 -0.29
N LYS A 15 -2.62 -28.61 0.65
CA LYS A 15 -1.18 -28.58 0.32
C LYS A 15 -0.86 -29.72 -0.66
N MET A 16 -0.23 -29.37 -1.79
CA MET A 16 0.19 -30.34 -2.79
C MET A 16 1.39 -31.13 -2.27
N THR A 17 1.38 -32.45 -2.45
CA THR A 17 2.48 -33.35 -2.05
C THR A 17 3.61 -33.35 -3.07
N ASN A 18 3.27 -33.27 -4.37
CA ASN A 18 4.27 -33.20 -5.43
C ASN A 18 4.88 -31.80 -5.49
N GLU A 19 6.18 -31.71 -5.20
CA GLU A 19 6.92 -30.44 -5.07
C GLU A 19 7.06 -29.68 -6.40
N SER A 20 7.28 -30.39 -7.51
CA SER A 20 7.33 -29.76 -8.84
C SER A 20 5.99 -29.09 -9.19
N ASN A 21 4.88 -29.79 -8.97
CA ASN A 21 3.54 -29.25 -9.19
C ASN A 21 3.23 -28.10 -8.22
N LEU A 22 3.72 -28.17 -6.97
CA LEU A 22 3.59 -27.10 -5.99
C LEU A 22 4.31 -25.83 -6.47
N HIS A 23 5.56 -25.92 -6.93
CA HIS A 23 6.33 -24.76 -7.42
C HIS A 23 5.72 -24.13 -8.68
N VAL A 24 5.26 -24.96 -9.63
CA VAL A 24 4.58 -24.47 -10.84
C VAL A 24 3.25 -23.79 -10.48
N THR A 25 2.47 -24.41 -9.59
CA THR A 25 1.18 -23.87 -9.13
C THR A 25 1.38 -22.57 -8.35
N PHE A 26 2.37 -22.52 -7.47
CA PHE A 26 2.76 -21.31 -6.75
C PHE A 26 3.04 -20.18 -7.73
N SER A 27 3.91 -20.42 -8.72
CA SER A 27 4.30 -19.41 -9.70
C SER A 27 3.11 -18.89 -10.50
N LYS A 28 2.24 -19.78 -10.97
CA LYS A 28 1.04 -19.42 -11.74
C LYS A 28 0.01 -18.68 -10.90
N ARG A 29 -0.29 -19.17 -9.68
CA ARG A 29 -1.27 -18.55 -8.78
C ARG A 29 -0.80 -17.20 -8.26
N ARG A 30 0.47 -17.09 -7.86
CA ARG A 30 1.07 -15.81 -7.45
C ARG A 30 0.89 -14.74 -8.52
N LEU A 31 1.21 -15.06 -9.77
CA LEU A 31 1.01 -14.13 -10.88
C LEU A 31 -0.47 -13.78 -11.08
N GLY A 32 -1.37 -14.77 -11.02
CA GLY A 32 -2.81 -14.54 -11.12
C GLY A 32 -3.36 -13.64 -10.01
N ILE A 33 -2.89 -13.83 -8.78
CA ILE A 33 -3.26 -12.99 -7.63
C ILE A 33 -2.76 -11.56 -7.84
N PHE A 34 -1.52 -11.38 -8.28
CA PHE A 34 -0.97 -10.03 -8.54
C PHE A 34 -1.75 -9.31 -9.63
N LYS A 35 -2.13 -10.00 -10.71
CA LYS A 35 -2.99 -9.42 -11.75
C LYS A 35 -4.35 -8.99 -11.18
N LYS A 36 -4.98 -9.83 -10.36
CA LYS A 36 -6.27 -9.49 -9.74
C LYS A 36 -6.18 -8.34 -8.75
N ALA A 37 -5.09 -8.27 -7.96
CA ALA A 37 -4.84 -7.15 -7.07
C ALA A 37 -4.63 -5.84 -7.86
N SER A 38 -3.91 -5.90 -8.99
CA SER A 38 -3.73 -4.76 -9.89
C SER A 38 -5.04 -4.31 -10.54
N GLU A 39 -5.88 -5.24 -11.00
CA GLU A 39 -7.21 -4.89 -11.53
C GLU A 39 -8.07 -4.23 -10.45
N LEU A 40 -8.07 -4.78 -9.23
CA LEU A 40 -8.86 -4.26 -8.12
C LEU A 40 -8.45 -2.85 -7.70
N CYS A 41 -7.16 -2.59 -7.52
CA CYS A 41 -6.70 -1.26 -7.11
C CYS A 41 -7.00 -0.21 -8.19
N THR A 42 -6.88 -0.56 -9.47
CA THR A 42 -7.19 0.36 -10.57
C THR A 42 -8.69 0.61 -10.72
N LEU A 43 -9.54 -0.42 -10.61
CA LEU A 43 -10.98 -0.28 -10.82
C LEU A 43 -11.69 0.46 -9.68
N CYS A 44 -11.22 0.26 -8.45
CA CYS A 44 -11.87 0.81 -7.27
C CYS A 44 -11.13 2.01 -6.66
N ASP A 45 -9.99 2.41 -7.25
CA ASP A 45 -9.09 3.44 -6.70
C ASP A 45 -8.74 3.19 -5.22
N VAL A 46 -8.33 1.97 -4.93
CA VAL A 46 -7.99 1.53 -3.56
C VAL A 46 -6.52 1.14 -3.46
N ASP A 47 -5.88 1.50 -2.36
CA ASP A 47 -4.53 1.02 -2.06
C ASP A 47 -4.57 -0.44 -1.57
N VAL A 48 -3.80 -1.30 -2.24
CA VAL A 48 -3.72 -2.74 -1.95
C VAL A 48 -2.25 -3.14 -1.83
N ALA A 49 -1.92 -3.95 -0.83
CA ALA A 49 -0.64 -4.66 -0.74
C ALA A 49 -0.87 -6.16 -0.59
N VAL A 50 -0.06 -6.95 -1.28
CA VAL A 50 -0.08 -8.42 -1.23
C VAL A 50 1.35 -8.90 -0.95
N LEU A 51 1.52 -9.72 0.10
CA LEU A 51 2.79 -10.38 0.43
C LEU A 51 2.62 -11.90 0.37
N ILE A 52 3.52 -12.58 -0.35
CA ILE A 52 3.46 -14.03 -0.54
C ILE A 52 4.84 -14.63 -0.29
N PHE A 53 4.90 -15.54 0.69
CA PHE A 53 6.07 -16.36 0.95
C PHE A 53 6.02 -17.64 0.12
N SER A 54 7.07 -17.87 -0.66
CA SER A 54 7.21 -19.11 -1.42
C SER A 54 7.60 -20.29 -0.51
N PRO A 55 7.36 -21.54 -0.96
CA PRO A 55 7.91 -22.72 -0.30
C PRO A 55 9.43 -22.64 -0.11
N GLY A 56 10.14 -21.99 -1.04
CA GLY A 56 11.58 -21.72 -0.95
C GLY A 56 11.97 -20.52 -0.08
N LYS A 57 11.08 -20.07 0.83
CA LYS A 57 11.29 -18.97 1.79
C LYS A 57 11.61 -17.59 1.17
N LYS A 58 11.45 -17.43 -0.14
CA LYS A 58 11.53 -16.13 -0.81
C LYS A 58 10.22 -15.37 -0.70
N VAL A 59 10.31 -14.07 -0.45
CA VAL A 59 9.17 -13.15 -0.40
C VAL A 59 8.91 -12.57 -1.79
N PHE A 60 7.64 -12.48 -2.15
CA PHE A 60 7.17 -11.76 -3.32
C PHE A 60 6.09 -10.79 -2.89
N SER A 61 6.14 -9.56 -3.40
CA SER A 61 5.17 -8.54 -3.06
C SER A 61 4.59 -7.84 -4.29
N PHE A 62 3.39 -7.30 -4.11
CA PHE A 62 2.74 -6.36 -5.00
C PHE A 62 2.15 -5.25 -4.14
N GLY A 63 2.28 -3.99 -4.57
CA GLY A 63 1.68 -2.84 -3.90
C GLY A 63 1.21 -1.81 -4.92
N HIS A 64 0.00 -1.30 -4.72
CA HIS A 64 -0.47 -0.10 -5.43
C HIS A 64 0.28 1.11 -4.86
N LYS A 65 0.98 1.88 -5.71
CA LYS A 65 1.93 2.95 -5.36
C LYS A 65 3.19 2.46 -4.64
N SER A 66 3.05 1.85 -3.45
CA SER A 66 4.17 1.31 -2.66
C SER A 66 3.67 0.30 -1.62
N VAL A 67 4.34 -0.85 -1.51
CA VAL A 67 4.06 -1.86 -0.48
C VAL A 67 4.30 -1.29 0.92
N ASP A 68 5.42 -0.59 1.10
CA ASP A 68 5.83 -0.05 2.40
C ASP A 68 4.85 1.01 2.88
N SER A 69 4.36 1.88 2.00
CA SER A 69 3.38 2.91 2.35
C SER A 69 2.06 2.30 2.84
N VAL A 70 1.58 1.23 2.18
CA VAL A 70 0.36 0.54 2.62
C VAL A 70 0.56 -0.16 3.96
N ILE A 71 1.71 -0.79 4.17
CA ILE A 71 2.04 -1.46 5.44
C ILE A 71 2.19 -0.44 6.57
N GLN A 72 2.91 0.66 6.36
CA GLN A 72 3.07 1.71 7.35
C GLN A 72 1.72 2.30 7.75
N ARG A 73 0.82 2.55 6.80
CA ARG A 73 -0.54 3.02 7.09
C ARG A 73 -1.31 2.03 7.96
N PHE A 74 -1.22 0.74 7.62
CA PHE A 74 -1.85 -0.33 8.38
C PHE A 74 -1.32 -0.43 9.81
N VAL A 75 0.02 -0.39 9.99
CA VAL A 75 0.67 -0.46 11.31
C VAL A 75 0.39 0.76 12.17
N ASN A 76 0.39 1.96 11.56
CA ASN A 76 0.19 3.22 12.27
C ASN A 76 -1.29 3.54 12.53
N GLY A 77 -2.23 2.69 12.08
CA GLY A 77 -3.66 2.89 12.24
C GLY A 77 -4.22 4.11 11.51
N ALA A 78 -3.50 4.61 10.50
CA ALA A 78 -3.91 5.80 9.77
C ALA A 78 -5.12 5.50 8.85
N PRO A 79 -6.10 6.41 8.75
CA PRO A 79 -7.28 6.22 7.91
C PRO A 79 -6.91 6.09 6.43
N PRO A 80 -7.77 5.47 5.59
CA PRO A 80 -7.52 5.35 4.17
C PRO A 80 -7.32 6.73 3.54
N ILE A 81 -6.20 6.89 2.82
CA ILE A 81 -5.91 8.08 2.03
C ILE A 81 -6.96 8.12 0.92
N SER A 82 -7.94 9.01 1.03
CA SER A 82 -8.73 9.43 -0.13
C SER A 82 -7.82 10.31 -0.98
N SER A 83 -6.97 9.67 -1.80
CA SER A 83 -5.89 10.34 -2.52
C SER A 83 -6.40 11.26 -3.62
N GLY A 84 -6.91 12.43 -3.24
CA GLY A 84 -7.09 13.58 -4.10
C GLY A 84 -5.83 14.44 -4.12
N PRO A 85 -5.56 15.18 -5.22
CA PRO A 85 -4.50 16.21 -5.29
C PRO A 85 -4.52 17.20 -4.11
N THR A 86 -5.69 17.35 -3.49
CA THR A 86 -5.97 18.23 -2.36
C THR A 86 -5.11 17.93 -1.12
N GLU A 87 -4.75 16.66 -0.84
CA GLU A 87 -4.02 16.31 0.40
C GLU A 87 -2.52 16.67 0.33
N LEU A 88 -1.86 16.55 -0.82
CA LEU A 88 -0.49 17.02 -0.98
C LEU A 88 -0.42 18.54 -0.86
N ILE A 89 -1.41 19.22 -1.45
CA ILE A 89 -1.56 20.67 -1.33
C ILE A 89 -1.84 21.04 0.13
N GLN A 90 -2.66 20.26 0.84
CA GLN A 90 -2.98 20.50 2.24
C GLN A 90 -1.77 20.26 3.16
N ALA A 91 -1.03 19.18 2.98
CA ALA A 91 0.19 18.89 3.75
C ALA A 91 1.28 19.95 3.51
N TYR A 92 1.44 20.41 2.26
CA TYR A 92 2.32 21.52 1.95
C TYR A 92 1.87 22.83 2.61
N ARG A 93 0.57 23.10 2.62
CA ARG A 93 0.00 24.27 3.31
C ARG A 93 0.23 24.20 4.82
N GLU A 94 -0.01 23.05 5.44
CA GLU A 94 0.15 22.86 6.89
C GLU A 94 1.60 23.00 7.34
N THR A 95 2.55 22.45 6.58
CA THR A 95 3.98 22.62 6.86
C THR A 95 4.41 24.08 6.70
N THR A 96 3.93 24.77 5.67
CA THR A 96 4.19 26.20 5.47
C THR A 96 3.61 27.06 6.60
N ILE A 97 2.37 26.78 7.04
CA ILE A 97 1.73 27.49 8.17
C ILE A 97 2.53 27.29 9.46
N ARG A 98 3.01 26.07 9.73
CA ARG A 98 3.83 25.80 10.90
C ARG A 98 5.13 26.59 10.88
N ASP A 99 5.83 26.61 9.74
CA ASP A 99 7.09 27.33 9.59
C ASP A 99 6.91 28.85 9.81
N LEU A 100 5.86 29.43 9.21
CA LEU A 100 5.50 30.83 9.42
C LEU A 100 5.14 31.14 10.88
N ASN A 101 4.39 30.26 11.54
CA ASN A 101 4.06 30.44 12.96
C ASN A 101 5.31 30.37 13.84
N THR A 102 6.28 29.51 13.53
CA THR A 102 7.56 29.45 14.25
C THR A 102 8.37 30.74 14.05
N GLN A 103 8.48 31.24 12.82
CA GLN A 103 9.14 32.53 12.55
C GLN A 103 8.46 33.70 13.27
N LEU A 104 7.12 33.70 13.29
CA LEU A 104 6.35 34.73 14.00
C LEU A 104 6.54 34.66 15.52
N MET A 105 6.64 33.45 16.09
CA MET A 105 7.02 33.27 17.49
C MET A 105 8.43 33.80 17.78
N GLU A 106 9.40 33.56 16.91
CA GLU A 106 10.76 34.09 17.10
C GLU A 106 10.79 35.63 17.09
N ILE A 107 10.05 36.27 16.18
CA ILE A 107 9.96 37.74 16.11
C ILE A 107 9.23 38.30 17.35
N THR A 108 8.08 37.73 17.70
CA THR A 108 7.28 38.21 18.83
C THR A 108 7.98 38.04 20.19
N MET A 109 8.82 37.02 20.33
CA MET A 109 9.68 36.82 21.51
C MET A 109 10.84 37.83 21.59
N LEU A 110 11.31 38.37 20.47
CA LEU A 110 12.29 39.47 20.44
C LEU A 110 11.65 40.81 20.80
N ASP A 111 10.39 41.01 20.43
CA ASP A 111 9.63 42.25 20.70
C ASP A 111 8.89 42.24 22.06
N GLY A 112 8.98 41.13 22.82
CA GLY A 112 8.39 41.02 24.16
C GLY A 112 6.86 40.92 24.18
N VAL A 113 6.21 40.53 23.07
CA VAL A 113 4.75 40.42 22.95
C VAL A 113 4.35 38.94 22.91
N THR A 114 3.70 38.43 23.94
CA THR A 114 3.11 37.08 23.93
C THR A 114 1.74 37.08 23.24
N VAL A 115 1.60 36.35 22.13
CA VAL A 115 0.31 36.08 21.49
C VAL A 115 -0.26 34.78 22.06
N GLU A 116 -1.25 34.85 22.94
CA GLU A 116 -2.05 33.69 23.32
C GLU A 116 -2.92 33.27 22.13
N LEU A 117 -2.59 32.14 21.50
CA LEU A 117 -3.47 31.51 20.52
C LEU A 117 -4.48 30.61 21.26
N ALA A 118 -5.69 31.13 21.42
CA ALA A 118 -6.85 30.33 21.81
C ALA A 118 -7.19 29.34 20.67
N GLN A 119 -7.17 28.04 20.98
CA GLN A 119 -7.63 27.00 20.07
C GLN A 119 -9.16 26.85 20.16
N SER A 120 -9.83 26.81 19.01
CA SER A 120 -11.16 26.20 18.81
C SER A 120 -11.14 25.44 17.49
#